data_AF-A0A1V5BE61-F1
#
_entry.id   AF-A0A1V5BE61-F1
#
_cell.length_a   1.000
_cell.length_b   1.000
_cell.length_c   1.000
_cell.angle_alpha   90.00
_cell.angle_beta   90.00
_cell.angle_gamma   90.00
#
_symmetry.space_group_name_H-M   'P 1'
#
loop_
_entity.id
_entity.type
_entity.pdbx_description
1 polymer ?
#
loop_
_entity_poly.entity_id
_entity_poly.type
_entity_poly.pdbx_seq_one_letter_code
_entity_poly.pdbx_strand_id
1 'polypeptide(L)'
;MHKFVLITLLLCCCLLLWCQSIAFADCKVLIDKETNQLAFYENGFIRDVFPVATGRLPQFTPEGNWQVVVKLVYPSWQNPKGGPVIPGGVPDNPLGPRWLGLNALGTCGSTYGIHGTNNPNSIGTYASSGCVRMYNEDILWLYDHVSVGTDVEIVNTSVDLTNWGNYVNYLLNGKEIVFEPHLGAVQYQGTTFFPIRHIADLLGYKLLWDDSNNSIEMSNIEREVLLTIGSNLVTVNNNILTAENAPVLLEDTAYIPDYYLERYLNIDIKRDKSDRTIFMDAPVETMGNYVKRHLVTRVNGKLLTLQEALTPLTDSENLLVPVRPICAAAGALVSWNSTAKTVEIKLMGKHVSIPANGSSASINGSIIETPVTMLERNGYTFINLDFLINIFGIDAKVDDKTRTLNISTEKNIDM
;
A
#
# COMPACT_ATOMS: atom_id res chain seq x y z
N MET A 1 -15.73 57.37 10.30
CA MET A 1 -15.71 56.67 8.99
C MET A 1 -14.39 55.93 8.69
N HIS A 2 -13.25 56.26 9.28
CA HIS A 2 -11.97 55.60 8.95
C HIS A 2 -11.69 54.23 9.61
N LYS A 3 -12.40 53.84 10.67
CA LYS A 3 -12.21 52.52 11.33
C LYS A 3 -13.00 51.37 10.70
N PHE A 4 -14.07 51.66 9.96
CA PHE A 4 -14.90 50.64 9.30
C PHE A 4 -14.35 50.19 7.94
N VAL A 5 -13.56 51.03 7.26
CA VAL A 5 -12.95 50.69 5.95
C VAL A 5 -11.74 49.76 6.11
N LEU A 6 -11.06 49.80 7.26
CA LEU A 6 -9.89 48.95 7.51
C LEU A 6 -10.26 47.49 7.83
N ILE A 7 -11.45 47.26 8.40
CA ILE A 7 -11.91 45.91 8.78
C ILE A 7 -12.48 45.15 7.57
N THR A 8 -13.13 45.84 6.62
CA THR A 8 -13.57 45.24 5.36
C THR A 8 -12.43 44.95 4.37
N LEU A 9 -11.31 45.70 4.44
CA LEU A 9 -10.13 45.40 3.61
C LEU A 9 -9.34 44.19 4.13
N LEU A 10 -9.31 43.96 5.46
CA LEU A 10 -8.67 42.77 6.05
C LEU A 10 -9.48 41.49 5.82
N LEU A 11 -10.83 41.56 5.83
CA LEU A 11 -11.67 40.39 5.54
C LEU A 11 -11.59 39.96 4.06
N CYS A 12 -11.38 40.90 3.14
CA CYS A 12 -11.20 40.61 1.71
C CYS A 12 -9.81 40.03 1.40
N CYS A 13 -8.78 40.39 2.17
CA CYS A 13 -7.44 39.80 2.06
C CYS A 13 -7.35 38.37 2.64
N CYS A 14 -8.14 38.04 3.67
CA CYS A 14 -8.19 36.69 4.23
C CYS A 14 -9.00 35.70 3.36
N LEU A 15 -9.94 36.18 2.53
CA LEU A 15 -10.67 35.35 1.57
C LEU A 15 -9.89 35.07 0.26
N LEU A 16 -8.79 35.76 0.02
CA LEU A 16 -7.92 35.57 -1.16
C LEU A 16 -6.75 34.59 -0.94
N LEU A 17 -6.62 34.02 0.27
CA LEU A 17 -5.52 33.10 0.62
C LEU A 17 -5.96 31.64 0.84
N TRP A 18 -7.18 31.29 0.44
CA TRP A 18 -7.65 29.90 0.38
C TRP A 18 -7.93 29.50 -1.06
N CYS A 19 -7.06 29.90 -2.00
CA CYS A 19 -6.91 29.12 -3.20
C CYS A 19 -5.90 28.03 -2.84
N GLN A 20 -6.40 26.86 -2.41
CA GLN A 20 -5.55 25.67 -2.50
C GLN A 20 -5.26 25.52 -4.00
N SER A 21 -4.03 25.82 -4.41
CA SER A 21 -3.57 25.37 -5.71
C SER A 21 -3.67 23.86 -5.64
N ILE A 22 -4.58 23.28 -6.42
CA ILE A 22 -4.46 21.89 -6.80
C ILE A 22 -3.13 21.84 -7.53
N ALA A 23 -2.09 21.35 -6.86
CA ALA A 23 -0.86 21.00 -7.54
C ALA A 23 -1.25 19.88 -8.50
N PHE A 24 -1.39 20.20 -9.78
CA PHE A 24 -1.54 19.18 -10.79
C PHE A 24 -0.31 18.28 -10.73
N ALA A 25 -0.52 16.96 -10.80
CA ALA A 25 0.58 16.02 -10.87
C ALA A 25 1.49 16.40 -12.06
N ASP A 26 2.80 16.44 -11.82
CA ASP A 26 3.77 16.75 -12.87
C ASP A 26 3.95 15.51 -13.74
N CYS A 27 3.15 15.44 -14.80
CA CYS A 27 3.16 14.33 -15.74
C CYS A 27 4.07 14.63 -16.92
N LYS A 28 4.88 13.64 -17.31
CA LYS A 28 5.75 13.70 -18.50
C LYS A 28 5.73 12.37 -19.25
N VAL A 29 5.79 12.44 -20.57
CA VAL A 29 6.03 11.27 -21.43
C VAL A 29 7.43 11.38 -22.03
N LEU A 30 8.19 10.29 -21.99
CA LEU A 30 9.44 10.14 -22.71
C LEU A 30 9.28 9.02 -23.74
N ILE A 31 9.58 9.29 -24.99
CA ILE A 31 9.62 8.29 -26.06
C ILE A 31 11.06 8.16 -26.53
N ASP A 32 11.62 6.97 -26.37
CA ASP A 32 12.90 6.62 -26.95
C ASP A 32 12.69 5.77 -28.20
N LYS A 33 13.09 6.34 -29.34
CA LYS A 33 12.98 5.69 -30.65
C LYS A 33 14.00 4.59 -30.83
N GLU A 34 15.15 4.63 -30.14
CA GLU A 34 16.19 3.62 -30.27
C GLU A 34 15.72 2.28 -29.71
N THR A 35 15.10 2.33 -28.53
CA THR A 35 14.53 1.16 -27.83
C THR A 35 13.08 0.87 -28.20
N ASN A 36 12.40 1.78 -28.91
CA ASN A 36 10.96 1.72 -29.18
C ASN A 36 10.13 1.58 -27.89
N GLN A 37 10.44 2.41 -26.91
CA GLN A 37 9.76 2.45 -25.62
C GLN A 37 9.20 3.84 -25.32
N LEU A 38 8.08 3.85 -24.58
CA LEU A 38 7.46 5.05 -24.06
C LEU A 38 7.38 4.92 -22.54
N ALA A 39 8.07 5.79 -21.81
CA ALA A 39 7.96 5.89 -20.35
C ALA A 39 6.97 6.98 -19.96
N PHE A 40 6.04 6.67 -19.08
CA PHE A 40 5.17 7.65 -18.44
C PHE A 40 5.70 7.98 -17.04
N TYR A 41 5.90 9.26 -16.79
CA TYR A 41 6.32 9.80 -15.50
C TYR A 41 5.17 10.54 -14.85
N GLU A 42 5.03 10.38 -13.54
CA GLU A 42 4.15 11.17 -12.69
C GLU A 42 4.92 11.59 -11.43
N ASN A 43 5.00 12.90 -11.17
CA ASN A 43 5.72 13.45 -10.02
C ASN A 43 7.17 12.96 -9.91
N GLY A 44 7.81 12.74 -11.07
CA GLY A 44 9.17 12.21 -11.18
C GLY A 44 9.30 10.69 -10.98
N PHE A 45 8.23 9.99 -10.59
CA PHE A 45 8.19 8.53 -10.64
C PHE A 45 8.00 8.11 -12.08
N ILE A 46 8.84 7.23 -12.61
CA ILE A 46 8.39 6.44 -13.75
C ILE A 46 7.26 5.56 -13.20
N ARG A 47 6.12 5.54 -13.88
CA ARG A 47 4.92 4.78 -13.50
C ARG A 47 4.79 3.52 -14.32
N ASP A 48 5.06 3.62 -15.62
CA ASP A 48 5.14 2.48 -16.51
C ASP A 48 6.00 2.77 -17.75
N VAL A 49 6.42 1.71 -18.43
CA VAL A 49 7.12 1.74 -19.72
C VAL A 49 6.44 0.79 -20.69
N PHE A 50 5.99 1.35 -21.79
CA PHE A 50 5.23 0.68 -22.83
C PHE A 50 6.11 0.38 -24.04
N PRO A 51 5.99 -0.80 -24.67
CA PRO A 51 6.52 -0.99 -26.01
C PRO A 51 5.70 -0.17 -27.00
N VAL A 52 6.37 0.51 -27.94
CA VAL A 52 5.70 1.33 -28.96
C VAL A 52 6.23 1.04 -30.36
N ALA A 53 5.54 1.50 -31.39
CA ALA A 53 6.08 1.55 -32.75
C ALA A 53 6.35 3.00 -33.15
N THR A 54 7.55 3.28 -33.65
CA THR A 54 7.93 4.61 -34.14
C THR A 54 8.05 4.64 -35.66
N GLY A 55 8.45 5.79 -36.21
CA GLY A 55 8.57 6.03 -37.64
C GLY A 55 9.52 5.03 -38.32
N ARG A 56 9.11 4.49 -39.46
CA ARG A 56 9.91 3.54 -40.25
C ARG A 56 11.26 4.08 -40.74
N LEU A 57 11.42 5.41 -40.73
CA LEU A 57 12.70 6.08 -40.95
C LEU A 57 12.98 7.00 -39.76
N PRO A 58 14.25 7.18 -39.35
CA PRO A 58 14.61 7.96 -38.17
C PRO A 58 13.99 9.36 -38.14
N GLN A 59 13.90 10.04 -39.27
CA GLN A 59 13.38 11.41 -39.38
C GLN A 59 11.84 11.52 -39.30
N PHE A 60 11.10 10.41 -39.32
CA PHE A 60 9.63 10.46 -39.40
C PHE A 60 8.97 10.75 -38.06
N THR A 61 9.50 10.20 -36.96
CA THR A 61 9.06 10.57 -35.61
C THR A 61 9.98 11.69 -35.11
N PRO A 62 9.49 12.94 -34.99
CA PRO A 62 10.33 14.11 -34.78
C PRO A 62 10.89 14.15 -33.35
N GLU A 63 12.20 14.11 -33.23
CA GLU A 63 12.90 14.33 -31.95
C GLU A 63 12.70 15.77 -31.47
N GLY A 64 12.61 15.95 -30.15
CA GLY A 64 12.41 17.25 -29.51
C GLY A 64 11.46 17.19 -28.33
N ASN A 65 11.19 18.37 -27.77
CA ASN A 65 10.25 18.56 -26.67
C ASN A 65 8.94 19.13 -27.22
N TRP A 66 7.86 18.39 -26.99
CA TRP A 66 6.51 18.67 -27.47
C TRP A 66 5.54 18.67 -26.30
N GLN A 67 4.28 18.97 -26.60
CA GLN A 67 3.18 18.90 -25.63
C GLN A 67 1.98 18.25 -26.27
N VAL A 68 1.21 17.53 -25.46
CA VAL A 68 -0.12 17.07 -25.84
C VAL A 68 -1.05 18.28 -25.92
N VAL A 69 -1.59 18.56 -27.10
CA VAL A 69 -2.49 19.69 -27.35
C VAL A 69 -3.90 19.27 -27.72
N VAL A 70 -4.09 17.99 -28.06
CA VAL A 70 -5.39 17.44 -28.48
C VAL A 70 -5.56 16.05 -27.89
N LYS A 71 -6.76 15.75 -27.38
CA LYS A 71 -7.18 14.41 -26.95
C LYS A 71 -8.47 14.03 -27.67
N LEU A 72 -8.47 12.91 -28.39
CA LEU A 72 -9.66 12.41 -29.10
C LEU A 72 -9.98 10.97 -28.70
N VAL A 73 -11.28 10.71 -28.54
CA VAL A 73 -11.85 9.37 -28.35
C VAL A 73 -12.36 8.87 -29.69
N TYR A 74 -11.92 7.67 -30.10
CA TYR A 74 -12.26 7.05 -31.39
C TYR A 74 -12.15 8.03 -32.58
N PRO A 75 -10.96 8.57 -32.88
CA PRO A 75 -10.80 9.52 -33.98
C PRO A 75 -11.07 8.84 -35.34
N SER A 76 -11.72 9.55 -36.25
CA SER A 76 -11.75 9.14 -37.66
C SER A 76 -10.37 9.30 -38.29
N TRP A 77 -10.05 8.45 -39.27
CA TRP A 77 -8.77 8.50 -39.98
C TRP A 77 -8.96 8.70 -41.48
N GLN A 78 -8.10 9.51 -42.09
CA GLN A 78 -8.00 9.60 -43.54
C GLN A 78 -6.54 9.43 -43.95
N ASN A 79 -6.30 8.67 -45.01
CA ASN A 79 -4.98 8.49 -45.57
C ASN A 79 -4.44 9.85 -46.09
N PRO A 80 -3.23 10.30 -45.68
CA PRO A 80 -2.64 11.54 -46.19
C PRO A 80 -2.44 11.57 -47.71
N LYS A 81 -2.41 10.41 -48.37
CA LYS A 81 -2.36 10.29 -49.84
C LYS A 81 -3.73 10.39 -50.52
N GLY A 82 -4.80 10.63 -49.75
CA GLY A 82 -6.18 10.65 -50.22
C GLY A 82 -6.90 9.30 -50.05
N GLY A 83 -8.22 9.32 -50.22
CA GLY A 83 -9.10 8.16 -50.04
C GLY A 83 -10.29 8.44 -49.11
N PRO A 84 -11.17 7.44 -48.90
CA PRO A 84 -12.31 7.58 -48.01
C PRO A 84 -11.87 7.76 -46.56
N VAL A 85 -12.69 8.47 -45.78
CA VAL A 85 -12.52 8.58 -44.33
C VAL A 85 -12.95 7.26 -43.70
N ILE A 86 -12.08 6.67 -42.89
CA ILE A 86 -12.39 5.52 -42.04
C ILE A 86 -13.00 6.08 -40.73
N PRO A 87 -14.24 5.72 -40.37
CA PRO A 87 -14.85 6.16 -39.12
C PRO A 87 -14.05 5.74 -37.88
N GLY A 88 -14.23 6.46 -36.78
CA GLY A 88 -13.73 6.04 -35.48
C GLY A 88 -14.42 4.78 -34.95
N GLY A 89 -13.73 3.99 -34.14
CA GLY A 89 -14.32 2.86 -33.41
C GLY A 89 -14.55 1.58 -34.23
N VAL A 90 -14.19 1.57 -35.51
CA VAL A 90 -14.20 0.34 -36.32
C VAL A 90 -12.84 -0.37 -36.27
N PRO A 91 -12.79 -1.72 -36.34
CA PRO A 91 -11.53 -2.48 -36.27
C PRO A 91 -10.48 -2.08 -37.30
N ASP A 92 -10.89 -1.63 -38.48
CA ASP A 92 -9.98 -1.25 -39.56
C ASP A 92 -9.34 0.13 -39.39
N ASN A 93 -9.74 0.90 -38.37
CA ASN A 93 -9.18 2.24 -38.15
C ASN A 93 -7.74 2.14 -37.59
N PRO A 94 -6.72 2.67 -38.30
CA PRO A 94 -5.33 2.54 -37.89
C PRO A 94 -4.94 3.39 -36.67
N LEU A 95 -5.80 4.30 -36.22
CA LEU A 95 -5.58 5.12 -35.03
C LEU A 95 -6.01 4.44 -33.72
N GLY A 96 -6.81 3.36 -33.80
CA GLY A 96 -7.31 2.67 -32.63
C GLY A 96 -8.28 3.54 -31.78
N PRO A 97 -8.36 3.30 -30.45
CA PRO A 97 -9.41 3.86 -29.62
C PRO A 97 -9.16 5.29 -29.13
N ARG A 98 -7.91 5.77 -29.15
CA ARG A 98 -7.50 7.04 -28.52
C ARG A 98 -6.40 7.72 -29.32
N TRP A 99 -6.39 9.05 -29.27
CA TRP A 99 -5.35 9.89 -29.88
C TRP A 99 -4.94 11.00 -28.93
N LEU A 100 -3.63 11.08 -28.68
CA LEU A 100 -2.94 12.16 -27.99
C LEU A 100 -2.12 12.95 -29.02
N GLY A 101 -2.69 14.04 -29.52
CA GLY A 101 -2.09 14.87 -30.55
C GLY A 101 -0.99 15.76 -29.99
N LEU A 102 0.18 15.73 -30.63
CA LEU A 102 1.36 16.50 -30.24
C LEU A 102 1.48 17.78 -31.06
N ASN A 103 1.90 18.89 -30.44
CA ASN A 103 2.24 20.13 -31.12
C ASN A 103 3.57 20.07 -31.89
N ALA A 104 3.97 18.88 -32.36
CA ALA A 104 5.21 18.69 -33.07
C ALA A 104 5.20 19.43 -34.41
N LEU A 105 6.31 20.13 -34.69
CA LEU A 105 6.56 20.83 -35.95
C LEU A 105 5.42 21.78 -36.39
N GLY A 106 4.71 22.40 -35.43
CA GLY A 106 3.63 23.35 -35.72
C GLY A 106 2.33 22.72 -36.24
N THR A 107 2.16 21.41 -36.09
CA THR A 107 0.99 20.68 -36.61
C THR A 107 -0.23 20.71 -35.70
N CYS A 108 -0.14 21.38 -34.54
CA CYS A 108 -1.23 21.58 -33.60
C CYS A 108 -1.98 20.28 -33.22
N GLY A 109 -1.28 19.14 -33.14
CA GLY A 109 -1.87 17.85 -32.77
C GLY A 109 -2.63 17.11 -33.86
N SER A 110 -2.60 17.60 -35.10
CA SER A 110 -3.33 16.99 -36.23
C SER A 110 -2.53 15.95 -37.02
N THR A 111 -1.19 16.03 -37.00
CA THR A 111 -0.31 15.18 -37.82
C THR A 111 0.47 14.17 -37.00
N TYR A 112 0.98 14.58 -35.85
CA TYR A 112 1.79 13.75 -34.96
C TYR A 112 1.00 13.46 -33.69
N GLY A 113 0.98 12.20 -33.27
CA GLY A 113 0.27 11.78 -32.09
C GLY A 113 0.75 10.44 -31.56
N ILE A 114 0.41 10.19 -30.30
CA ILE A 114 0.49 8.88 -29.66
C ILE A 114 -0.92 8.27 -29.74
N HIS A 115 -1.04 7.07 -30.29
CA HIS A 115 -2.35 6.47 -30.56
C HIS A 115 -2.30 4.93 -30.51
N GLY A 116 -3.47 4.29 -30.52
CA GLY A 116 -3.58 2.83 -30.56
C GLY A 116 -3.24 2.26 -31.94
N THR A 117 -3.66 1.04 -32.25
CA THR A 117 -3.37 0.44 -33.57
C THR A 117 -4.36 -0.66 -33.92
N ASN A 118 -4.63 -0.82 -35.21
CA ASN A 118 -5.29 -2.02 -35.75
C ASN A 118 -4.28 -3.11 -36.13
N ASN A 119 -2.97 -2.84 -36.01
CA ASN A 119 -1.90 -3.77 -36.30
C ASN A 119 -0.98 -3.93 -35.07
N PRO A 120 -1.38 -4.75 -34.07
CA PRO A 120 -0.61 -4.95 -32.84
C PRO A 120 0.79 -5.53 -33.10
N ASN A 121 0.96 -6.33 -34.15
CA ASN A 121 2.26 -6.90 -34.54
C ASN A 121 3.31 -5.83 -34.96
N SER A 122 2.89 -4.57 -35.14
CA SER A 122 3.82 -3.48 -35.42
C SER A 122 4.50 -2.90 -34.18
N ILE A 123 3.99 -3.18 -32.98
CA ILE A 123 4.55 -2.67 -31.72
C ILE A 123 5.93 -3.28 -31.48
N GLY A 124 6.88 -2.45 -31.01
CA GLY A 124 8.31 -2.80 -30.87
C GLY A 124 9.12 -2.66 -32.16
N THR A 125 8.54 -2.13 -33.24
CA THR A 125 9.20 -2.00 -34.55
C THR A 125 9.12 -0.58 -35.14
N TYR A 126 9.99 -0.31 -36.12
CA TYR A 126 9.96 0.92 -36.92
C TYR A 126 8.96 0.80 -38.08
N ALA A 127 7.68 1.11 -37.83
CA ALA A 127 6.59 0.80 -38.76
C ALA A 127 5.74 2.00 -39.21
N SER A 128 5.74 3.09 -38.44
CA SER A 128 4.79 4.18 -38.65
C SER A 128 5.26 5.18 -39.73
N SER A 129 4.38 6.10 -40.13
CA SER A 129 4.75 7.25 -40.97
C SER A 129 5.17 8.48 -40.15
N GLY A 130 5.31 8.34 -38.82
CA GLY A 130 5.78 9.39 -37.92
C GLY A 130 5.07 9.46 -36.56
N CYS A 131 3.84 8.94 -36.46
CA CYS A 131 3.14 8.80 -35.18
C CYS A 131 3.74 7.69 -34.30
N VAL A 132 3.40 7.69 -33.01
CA VAL A 132 3.78 6.65 -32.06
C VAL A 132 2.58 5.73 -31.82
N ARG A 133 2.72 4.44 -32.14
CA ARG A 133 1.66 3.45 -31.96
C ARG A 133 1.86 2.69 -30.65
N MET A 134 0.77 2.41 -29.95
CA MET A 134 0.71 1.59 -28.75
C MET A 134 -0.28 0.45 -28.92
N TYR A 135 -0.23 -0.56 -28.05
CA TYR A 135 -1.36 -1.48 -27.88
C TYR A 135 -2.61 -0.71 -27.44
N ASN A 136 -3.79 -1.27 -27.74
CA ASN A 136 -5.05 -0.55 -27.52
C ASN A 136 -5.39 -0.45 -26.03
N GLU A 137 -4.99 -1.44 -25.26
CA GLU A 137 -5.12 -1.51 -23.80
C GLU A 137 -4.23 -0.44 -23.15
N ASP A 138 -2.97 -0.37 -23.56
CA ASP A 138 -1.99 0.59 -23.05
C ASP A 138 -2.37 2.06 -23.35
N ILE A 139 -2.83 2.36 -24.57
CA ILE A 139 -3.24 3.74 -24.91
C ILE A 139 -4.50 4.16 -24.17
N LEU A 140 -5.39 3.22 -23.81
CA LEU A 140 -6.56 3.54 -22.99
C LEU A 140 -6.11 4.02 -21.61
N TRP A 141 -5.20 3.27 -20.99
CA TRP A 141 -4.61 3.67 -19.71
C TRP A 141 -3.86 5.00 -19.83
N LEU A 142 -2.91 5.13 -20.77
CA LEU A 142 -2.11 6.36 -20.92
C LEU A 142 -3.00 7.58 -21.19
N TYR A 143 -4.07 7.41 -21.99
CA TYR A 143 -5.01 8.49 -22.27
C TYR A 143 -5.71 9.02 -21.02
N ASP A 144 -6.02 8.17 -20.04
CA ASP A 144 -6.68 8.60 -18.81
C ASP A 144 -5.73 9.34 -17.85
N HIS A 145 -4.41 9.11 -17.96
CA HIS A 145 -3.38 9.68 -17.08
C HIS A 145 -2.67 10.90 -17.67
N VAL A 146 -2.69 11.05 -19.00
CA VAL A 146 -2.06 12.18 -19.70
C VAL A 146 -3.07 13.32 -19.91
N SER A 147 -2.73 14.52 -19.46
CA SER A 147 -3.57 15.72 -19.64
C SER A 147 -3.14 16.54 -20.86
N VAL A 148 -4.03 17.39 -21.38
CA VAL A 148 -3.62 18.43 -22.33
C VAL A 148 -2.63 19.36 -21.63
N GLY A 149 -1.49 19.62 -22.26
CA GLY A 149 -0.37 20.36 -21.68
C GLY A 149 0.75 19.46 -21.14
N THR A 150 0.54 18.15 -21.00
CA THR A 150 1.60 17.21 -20.60
C THR A 150 2.77 17.27 -21.59
N ASP A 151 3.98 17.40 -21.03
CA ASP A 151 5.22 17.44 -21.81
C ASP A 151 5.55 16.05 -22.38
N VAL A 152 6.01 16.05 -23.62
CA VAL A 152 6.38 14.85 -24.38
C VAL A 152 7.78 15.06 -24.96
N GLU A 153 8.75 14.34 -24.44
CA GLU A 153 10.11 14.34 -24.95
C GLU A 153 10.31 13.15 -25.89
N ILE A 154 10.78 13.39 -27.11
CA ILE A 154 11.10 12.34 -28.08
C ILE A 154 12.60 12.39 -28.32
N VAL A 155 13.28 11.28 -28.00
CA VAL A 155 14.73 11.11 -28.16
C VAL A 155 15.06 9.93 -29.06
N ASN A 156 16.31 9.90 -29.49
CA ASN A 156 16.94 8.76 -30.15
C ASN A 156 18.29 8.51 -29.47
N THR A 157 18.20 8.28 -28.17
CA THR A 157 19.33 8.01 -27.29
C THR A 157 18.87 6.87 -26.42
N SER A 158 19.70 5.83 -26.26
CA SER A 158 19.50 4.72 -25.32
C SER A 158 19.44 5.21 -23.88
N VAL A 159 18.39 5.98 -23.55
CA VAL A 159 17.98 6.17 -22.17
C VAL A 159 17.68 4.76 -21.70
N ASP A 160 18.32 4.37 -20.60
CA ASP A 160 18.21 3.02 -20.07
C ASP A 160 16.83 2.83 -19.40
N LEU A 161 15.81 2.77 -20.26
CA LEU A 161 14.46 2.31 -19.96
C LEU A 161 14.42 0.77 -19.90
N THR A 162 15.52 0.09 -20.26
CA THR A 162 15.67 -1.35 -20.05
C THR A 162 15.84 -1.74 -18.58
N ASN A 163 16.41 -0.84 -17.76
CA ASN A 163 16.48 -0.99 -16.29
C ASN A 163 15.19 -0.58 -15.56
N TRP A 164 14.21 -0.02 -16.28
CA TRP A 164 12.89 0.17 -15.71
C TRP A 164 12.27 -1.20 -15.36
N GLY A 165 11.70 -1.30 -14.16
CA GLY A 165 11.23 -2.57 -13.65
C GLY A 165 12.37 -3.60 -13.66
N ASN A 166 13.54 -3.25 -13.09
CA ASN A 166 14.71 -4.15 -12.93
C ASN A 166 14.30 -5.59 -12.59
N TYR A 167 13.17 -5.74 -11.91
CA TYR A 167 12.45 -6.99 -11.73
C TYR A 167 11.02 -6.83 -12.23
N VAL A 168 10.55 -7.76 -13.05
CA VAL A 168 9.19 -7.82 -13.60
C VAL A 168 8.41 -9.03 -13.07
N ASN A 169 9.12 -10.01 -12.53
CA ASN A 169 8.53 -11.17 -11.89
C ASN A 169 8.73 -11.07 -10.38
N TYR A 170 7.70 -11.40 -9.62
CA TYR A 170 7.73 -11.36 -8.16
C TYR A 170 7.16 -12.66 -7.64
N LEU A 171 7.91 -13.38 -6.81
CA LEU A 171 7.45 -14.59 -6.16
C LEU A 171 7.44 -14.36 -4.66
N LEU A 172 6.32 -14.67 -4.02
CA LEU A 172 6.22 -14.72 -2.57
C LEU A 172 5.94 -16.15 -2.12
N ASN A 173 6.83 -16.68 -1.28
CA ASN A 173 6.78 -18.06 -0.80
C ASN A 173 6.62 -19.08 -1.94
N GLY A 174 7.31 -18.83 -3.06
CA GLY A 174 7.24 -19.65 -4.27
C GLY A 174 6.02 -19.44 -5.17
N LYS A 175 5.08 -18.56 -4.82
CA LYS A 175 3.91 -18.22 -5.65
C LYS A 175 4.12 -16.89 -6.36
N GLU A 176 3.86 -16.87 -7.67
CA GLU A 176 3.90 -15.65 -8.47
C GLU A 176 2.85 -14.63 -8.01
N ILE A 177 3.28 -13.37 -7.91
CA ILE A 177 2.44 -12.21 -7.67
C ILE A 177 2.19 -11.54 -9.02
N VAL A 178 0.92 -11.52 -9.41
CA VAL A 178 0.47 -10.78 -10.59
C VAL A 178 -0.15 -9.48 -10.09
N PHE A 179 0.43 -8.36 -10.50
CA PHE A 179 -0.19 -7.06 -10.33
C PHE A 179 -1.15 -6.82 -11.49
N GLU A 180 -2.24 -6.10 -11.21
CA GLU A 180 -3.07 -5.56 -12.29
C GLU A 180 -2.22 -4.66 -13.20
N PRO A 181 -2.54 -4.56 -14.51
CA PRO A 181 -1.82 -3.69 -15.43
C PRO A 181 -1.65 -2.29 -14.86
N HIS A 182 -0.42 -1.79 -14.90
CA HIS A 182 -0.03 -0.44 -14.42
C HIS A 182 -0.17 -0.22 -12.90
N LEU A 183 -0.47 -1.26 -12.11
CA LEU A 183 -0.49 -1.24 -10.64
C LEU A 183 0.66 -2.04 -10.01
N GLY A 184 1.75 -2.20 -10.78
CA GLY A 184 2.97 -2.86 -10.34
C GLY A 184 3.92 -1.96 -9.55
N ALA A 185 5.17 -2.41 -9.42
CA ALA A 185 6.22 -1.62 -8.81
C ALA A 185 6.53 -0.37 -9.65
N VAL A 186 6.86 0.74 -8.97
CA VAL A 186 7.27 1.99 -9.60
C VAL A 186 8.71 2.35 -9.25
N GLN A 187 9.32 3.31 -9.95
CA GLN A 187 10.73 3.69 -9.72
C GLN A 187 10.86 5.20 -9.61
N TYR A 188 11.65 5.64 -8.64
CA TYR A 188 12.00 7.03 -8.45
C TYR A 188 13.49 7.13 -8.09
N GLN A 189 14.24 7.89 -8.89
CA GLN A 189 15.67 8.12 -8.69
C GLN A 189 16.49 6.82 -8.47
N GLY A 190 16.12 5.74 -9.16
CA GLY A 190 16.77 4.43 -9.06
C GLY A 190 16.21 3.49 -7.98
N THR A 191 15.44 4.00 -7.02
CA THR A 191 14.79 3.19 -5.98
C THR A 191 13.50 2.59 -6.51
N THR A 192 13.30 1.29 -6.27
CA THR A 192 12.04 0.58 -6.61
C THR A 192 11.07 0.71 -5.44
N PHE A 193 9.82 1.00 -5.75
CA PHE A 193 8.73 1.14 -4.79
C PHE A 193 7.63 0.15 -5.11
N PHE A 194 7.08 -0.50 -4.08
CA PHE A 194 6.05 -1.51 -4.20
C PHE A 194 4.72 -1.05 -3.62
N PRO A 195 3.59 -1.40 -4.26
CA PRO A 195 2.26 -1.13 -3.71
C PRO A 195 2.03 -1.99 -2.47
N ILE A 196 1.87 -1.35 -1.32
CA ILE A 196 1.91 -2.04 -0.02
C ILE A 196 0.71 -2.97 0.19
N ARG A 197 -0.49 -2.58 -0.25
CA ARG A 197 -1.73 -3.34 0.00
C ARG A 197 -1.64 -4.77 -0.54
N HIS A 198 -1.28 -4.90 -1.82
CA HIS A 198 -1.14 -6.20 -2.48
C HIS A 198 -0.11 -7.10 -1.79
N ILE A 199 1.00 -6.54 -1.34
CA ILE A 199 2.06 -7.30 -0.69
C ILE A 199 1.67 -7.69 0.73
N ALA A 200 1.13 -6.76 1.51
CA ALA A 200 0.78 -6.96 2.91
C ALA A 200 -0.32 -8.03 3.07
N ASP A 201 -1.35 -8.04 2.22
CA ASP A 201 -2.39 -9.08 2.23
C ASP A 201 -1.80 -10.48 2.01
N LEU A 202 -0.88 -10.62 1.05
CA LEU A 202 -0.21 -11.89 0.76
C LEU A 202 0.72 -12.37 1.88
N LEU A 203 1.18 -11.45 2.72
CA LEU A 203 2.05 -11.69 3.87
C LEU A 203 1.28 -11.93 5.19
N GLY A 204 -0.06 -11.96 5.13
CA GLY A 204 -0.90 -12.15 6.31
C GLY A 204 -0.92 -10.95 7.25
N TYR A 205 -0.55 -9.76 6.77
CA TYR A 205 -0.79 -8.52 7.51
C TYR A 205 -2.24 -8.09 7.38
N LYS A 206 -2.80 -7.61 8.48
CA LYS A 206 -4.00 -6.78 8.46
C LYS A 206 -3.57 -5.32 8.33
N LEU A 207 -4.17 -4.61 7.36
CA LEU A 207 -3.93 -3.19 7.15
C LEU A 207 -5.08 -2.37 7.72
N LEU A 208 -4.73 -1.31 8.43
CA LEU A 208 -5.64 -0.26 8.87
C LEU A 208 -5.12 1.08 8.36
N TRP A 209 -5.96 1.76 7.59
CA TRP A 209 -5.70 3.12 7.12
C TRP A 209 -6.28 4.14 8.10
N ASP A 210 -5.51 5.18 8.42
CA ASP A 210 -5.97 6.33 9.20
C ASP A 210 -5.87 7.60 8.35
N ASP A 211 -7.03 8.05 7.86
CA ASP A 211 -7.18 9.27 7.07
C ASP A 211 -6.70 10.52 7.80
N SER A 212 -6.84 10.57 9.13
CA SER A 212 -6.50 11.76 9.92
C SER A 212 -5.00 12.01 10.00
N ASN A 213 -4.21 10.94 9.92
CA ASN A 213 -2.75 10.97 10.03
C ASN A 213 -2.03 10.56 8.74
N ASN A 214 -2.78 10.25 7.67
CA ASN A 214 -2.26 9.74 6.40
C ASN A 214 -1.30 8.56 6.63
N SER A 215 -1.72 7.61 7.47
CA SER A 215 -0.89 6.53 7.97
C SER A 215 -1.51 5.15 7.76
N ILE A 216 -0.63 4.16 7.69
CA ILE A 216 -0.95 2.75 7.53
C ILE A 216 -0.38 2.01 8.73
N GLU A 217 -1.26 1.40 9.51
CA GLU A 217 -0.88 0.38 10.47
C GLU A 217 -1.01 -1.00 9.81
N MET A 218 0.02 -1.81 9.93
CA MET A 218 0.06 -3.17 9.40
C MET A 218 0.48 -4.11 10.53
N SER A 219 -0.33 -5.13 10.79
CA SER A 219 -0.02 -6.10 11.85
C SER A 219 -0.23 -7.53 11.41
N ASN A 220 0.69 -8.42 11.77
CA ASN A 220 0.52 -9.87 11.73
C ASN A 220 0.91 -10.48 13.09
N ILE A 221 1.01 -11.81 13.20
CA ILE A 221 1.36 -12.47 14.47
C ILE A 221 2.81 -12.21 14.91
N GLU A 222 3.69 -11.79 13.99
CA GLU A 222 5.10 -11.56 14.25
C GLU A 222 5.43 -10.10 14.54
N ARG A 223 4.69 -9.16 13.94
CA ARG A 223 5.02 -7.74 14.05
C ARG A 223 3.86 -6.81 13.76
N GLU A 224 4.05 -5.59 14.21
CA GLU A 224 3.20 -4.44 13.97
C GLU A 224 4.06 -3.28 13.47
N VAL A 225 3.63 -2.67 12.38
CA VAL A 225 4.37 -1.64 11.66
C VAL A 225 3.45 -0.46 11.38
N LEU A 226 3.87 0.74 11.76
CA LEU A 226 3.17 1.98 11.44
C LEU A 226 4.02 2.81 10.47
N LEU A 227 3.42 3.17 9.35
CA LEU A 227 3.98 3.99 8.29
C LEU A 227 3.15 5.27 8.15
N THR A 228 3.79 6.41 7.91
CA THR A 228 3.10 7.66 7.57
C THR A 228 3.56 8.12 6.19
N ILE A 229 2.61 8.40 5.30
CA ILE A 229 2.91 8.85 3.94
C ILE A 229 3.66 10.18 3.99
N GLY A 230 4.76 10.27 3.22
CA GLY A 230 5.64 11.44 3.19
C GLY A 230 6.56 11.58 4.41
N SER A 231 6.52 10.64 5.36
CA SER A 231 7.41 10.63 6.53
C SER A 231 8.46 9.51 6.42
N ASN A 232 9.69 9.83 6.77
CA ASN A 232 10.77 8.85 6.91
C ASN A 232 10.70 8.07 8.23
N LEU A 233 9.77 8.39 9.12
CA LEU A 233 9.61 7.67 10.39
C LEU A 233 8.82 6.37 10.16
N VAL A 234 9.37 5.28 10.68
CA VAL A 234 8.76 3.95 10.64
C VAL A 234 8.73 3.40 12.06
N THR A 235 7.57 3.03 12.58
CA THR A 235 7.48 2.38 13.89
C THR A 235 7.34 0.89 13.70
N VAL A 236 8.23 0.09 14.31
CA VAL A 236 8.16 -1.39 14.31
C VAL A 236 8.12 -1.87 15.75
N ASN A 237 7.04 -2.55 16.15
CA ASN A 237 6.83 -3.05 17.51
C ASN A 237 7.11 -1.96 18.57
N ASN A 238 6.49 -0.79 18.40
CA ASN A 238 6.68 0.45 19.19
C ASN A 238 8.08 1.10 19.14
N ASN A 239 9.03 0.56 18.38
CA ASN A 239 10.34 1.20 18.19
C ASN A 239 10.30 2.11 16.97
N ILE A 240 10.60 3.40 17.16
CA ILE A 240 10.66 4.38 16.08
C ILE A 240 12.03 4.29 15.41
N LEU A 241 12.02 4.09 14.09
CA LEU A 241 13.18 4.00 13.21
C LEU A 241 13.07 5.09 12.13
N THR A 242 14.20 5.40 11.50
CA THR A 242 14.25 6.36 10.39
C THR A 242 14.70 5.64 9.12
N ALA A 243 13.90 5.80 8.06
CA ALA A 243 14.14 5.32 6.72
C ALA A 243 14.82 6.40 5.85
N GLU A 244 15.41 5.96 4.74
CA GLU A 244 16.06 6.84 3.76
C GLU A 244 15.02 7.57 2.88
N ASN A 245 14.04 6.83 2.37
CA ASN A 245 12.94 7.34 1.57
C ASN A 245 11.60 7.08 2.28
N ALA A 246 10.71 8.08 2.27
CA ALA A 246 9.37 7.96 2.81
C ALA A 246 8.48 7.05 1.93
N PRO A 247 7.47 6.40 2.52
CA PRO A 247 6.34 5.89 1.76
C PRO A 247 5.64 7.03 1.00
N VAL A 248 5.14 6.75 -0.19
CA VAL A 248 4.45 7.75 -1.02
C VAL A 248 3.04 7.27 -1.37
N LEU A 249 2.16 8.21 -1.70
CA LEU A 249 0.82 7.93 -2.18
C LEU A 249 0.75 8.33 -3.65
N LEU A 250 0.40 7.38 -4.51
CA LEU A 250 0.22 7.58 -5.93
C LEU A 250 -1.15 7.01 -6.32
N GLU A 251 -2.06 7.85 -6.80
CA GLU A 251 -3.44 7.48 -7.18
C GLU A 251 -4.12 6.57 -6.15
N ASP A 252 -4.17 7.06 -4.91
CA ASP A 252 -4.76 6.38 -3.74
C ASP A 252 -4.10 5.05 -3.35
N THR A 253 -2.99 4.70 -3.99
CA THR A 253 -2.19 3.51 -3.67
C THR A 253 -0.93 3.93 -2.92
N ALA A 254 -0.73 3.36 -1.75
CA ALA A 254 0.48 3.60 -0.97
C ALA A 254 1.62 2.70 -1.47
N TYR A 255 2.77 3.31 -1.66
CA TYR A 255 3.97 2.70 -2.17
C TYR A 255 5.10 2.81 -1.15
N ILE A 256 5.83 1.72 -0.92
CA ILE A 256 6.99 1.66 -0.04
C ILE A 256 8.26 1.32 -0.81
N PRO A 257 9.43 1.88 -0.47
CA PRO A 257 10.71 1.42 -1.03
C PRO A 257 10.91 -0.08 -0.80
N ASP A 258 11.51 -0.79 -1.75
CA ASP A 258 11.70 -2.24 -1.67
C ASP A 258 12.45 -2.71 -0.42
N TYR A 259 13.44 -1.96 0.06
CA TYR A 259 14.17 -2.31 1.28
C TYR A 259 13.30 -2.31 2.55
N TYR A 260 12.11 -1.70 2.53
CA TYR A 260 11.18 -1.77 3.67
C TYR A 260 10.74 -3.20 3.95
N LEU A 261 10.62 -4.01 2.89
CA LEU A 261 10.20 -5.40 2.98
C LEU A 261 11.19 -6.20 3.86
N GLU A 262 12.50 -6.07 3.60
CA GLU A 262 13.55 -6.71 4.40
C GLU A 262 13.65 -6.07 5.79
N ARG A 263 13.78 -4.74 5.85
CA ARG A 263 14.18 -4.03 7.07
C ARG A 263 13.06 -3.90 8.09
N TYR A 264 11.82 -3.71 7.65
CA TYR A 264 10.69 -3.37 8.50
C TYR A 264 9.56 -4.40 8.46
N LEU A 265 9.53 -5.29 7.46
CA LEU A 265 8.49 -6.33 7.34
C LEU A 265 9.02 -7.76 7.53
N ASN A 266 10.34 -7.94 7.69
CA ASN A 266 10.98 -9.23 7.96
C ASN A 266 10.65 -10.27 6.90
N ILE A 267 10.89 -9.84 5.67
CA ILE A 267 10.79 -10.64 4.47
C ILE A 267 12.21 -10.84 3.97
N ASP A 268 12.62 -12.09 3.80
CA ASP A 268 13.90 -12.38 3.16
C ASP A 268 13.75 -12.16 1.66
N ILE A 269 14.61 -11.32 1.07
CA ILE A 269 14.57 -11.03 -0.36
C ILE A 269 15.81 -11.55 -1.06
N LYS A 270 15.58 -12.31 -2.14
CA LYS A 270 16.62 -12.69 -3.10
C LYS A 270 16.28 -12.10 -4.46
N ARG A 271 17.29 -11.52 -5.10
CA ARG A 271 17.15 -10.81 -6.37
C ARG A 271 17.93 -11.55 -7.45
N ASP A 272 17.24 -12.01 -8.49
CA ASP A 272 17.84 -12.60 -9.68
C ASP A 272 17.78 -11.60 -10.83
N LYS A 273 18.95 -11.12 -11.26
CA LYS A 273 19.05 -10.13 -12.34
C LYS A 273 18.94 -10.74 -13.74
N SER A 274 19.32 -12.00 -13.92
CA SER A 274 19.21 -12.68 -15.22
C SER A 274 17.75 -12.93 -15.58
N ASP A 275 16.97 -13.38 -14.60
CA ASP A 275 15.55 -13.69 -14.78
C ASP A 275 14.64 -12.52 -14.37
N ARG A 276 15.22 -11.37 -14.01
CA ARG A 276 14.51 -10.16 -13.56
C ARG A 276 13.42 -10.49 -12.52
N THR A 277 13.80 -11.32 -11.54
CA THR A 277 12.88 -11.89 -10.56
C THR A 277 13.25 -11.50 -9.13
N ILE A 278 12.26 -11.09 -8.34
CA ILE A 278 12.39 -10.94 -6.87
C ILE A 278 11.71 -12.12 -6.21
N PHE A 279 12.46 -12.86 -5.40
CA PHE A 279 11.95 -13.89 -4.51
C PHE A 279 11.83 -13.29 -3.11
N MET A 280 10.63 -13.34 -2.56
CA MET A 280 10.28 -12.94 -1.21
C MET A 280 9.91 -14.19 -0.43
N ASP A 281 10.59 -14.43 0.69
CA ASP A 281 10.26 -15.48 1.63
C ASP A 281 9.82 -14.81 2.94
N ALA A 282 8.62 -15.10 3.40
CA ALA A 282 8.06 -14.51 4.62
C ALA A 282 7.51 -15.60 5.55
N PRO A 283 7.62 -15.42 6.88
CA PRO A 283 7.00 -16.34 7.82
C PRO A 283 5.47 -16.29 7.67
N VAL A 284 4.90 -17.33 7.06
CA VAL A 284 3.44 -17.47 6.80
C VAL A 284 2.71 -18.03 8.03
N GLU A 285 3.22 -17.80 9.25
CA GLU A 285 2.50 -18.25 10.43
C GLU A 285 1.21 -17.42 10.58
N THR A 286 0.11 -17.97 10.08
CA THR A 286 -1.23 -17.42 10.28
C THR A 286 -1.87 -18.16 11.45
N MET A 287 -2.05 -17.48 12.57
CA MET A 287 -2.80 -18.01 13.71
C MET A 287 -4.25 -17.53 13.65
N GLY A 288 -5.00 -18.06 12.68
CA GLY A 288 -6.34 -17.56 12.37
C GLY A 288 -6.29 -16.07 11.99
N ASN A 289 -7.16 -15.28 12.61
CA ASN A 289 -7.26 -13.84 12.37
C ASN A 289 -6.46 -12.99 13.38
N TYR A 290 -5.68 -13.60 14.27
CA TYR A 290 -4.98 -12.86 15.33
C TYR A 290 -3.71 -12.17 14.81
N VAL A 291 -3.55 -10.92 15.20
CA VAL A 291 -2.36 -10.09 14.94
C VAL A 291 -1.84 -9.49 16.23
N LYS A 292 -0.56 -9.14 16.29
CA LYS A 292 0.01 -8.43 17.44
C LYS A 292 -0.66 -7.08 17.63
N ARG A 293 -0.80 -6.69 18.90
CA ARG A 293 -1.26 -5.37 19.32
C ARG A 293 -0.38 -4.88 20.47
N HIS A 294 0.55 -3.98 20.18
CA HIS A 294 1.38 -3.43 21.26
C HIS A 294 0.60 -2.38 22.05
N LEU A 295 0.41 -2.65 23.34
CA LEU A 295 -0.29 -1.80 24.28
C LEU A 295 0.60 -1.50 25.49
N VAL A 296 0.64 -0.23 25.90
CA VAL A 296 1.17 0.16 27.20
C VAL A 296 0.22 -0.37 28.26
N THR A 297 0.63 -1.45 28.92
CA THR A 297 -0.24 -2.17 29.84
C THR A 297 -0.02 -1.70 31.28
N ARG A 298 -1.10 -1.39 31.99
CA ARG A 298 -1.11 -1.04 33.41
C ARG A 298 -2.07 -1.93 34.15
N VAL A 299 -1.64 -2.48 35.28
CA VAL A 299 -2.47 -3.30 36.17
C VAL A 299 -2.44 -2.67 37.56
N ASN A 300 -3.62 -2.34 38.10
CA ASN A 300 -3.78 -1.61 39.36
C ASN A 300 -2.94 -0.31 39.39
N GLY A 301 -2.98 0.45 38.28
CA GLY A 301 -2.23 1.70 38.09
C GLY A 301 -0.73 1.54 37.82
N LYS A 302 -0.15 0.35 38.07
CA LYS A 302 1.28 0.08 37.88
C LYS A 302 1.57 -0.35 36.44
N LEU A 303 2.62 0.21 35.84
CA LEU A 303 3.10 -0.22 34.53
C LEU A 303 3.56 -1.69 34.57
N LEU A 304 3.10 -2.48 33.62
CA LEU A 304 3.51 -3.86 33.39
C LEU A 304 4.29 -3.95 32.08
N THR A 305 5.59 -4.20 32.17
CA THR A 305 6.43 -4.45 31.00
C THR A 305 6.28 -5.89 30.56
N LEU A 306 5.76 -6.11 29.36
CA LEU A 306 5.67 -7.43 28.73
C LEU A 306 6.88 -7.66 27.83
N GLN A 307 7.35 -8.91 27.78
CA GLN A 307 8.32 -9.33 26.77
C GLN A 307 7.63 -9.38 25.40
N GLU A 308 8.39 -9.24 24.32
CA GLU A 308 7.87 -9.26 22.94
C GLU A 308 7.06 -10.51 22.60
N ALA A 309 7.46 -11.67 23.13
CA ALA A 309 6.75 -12.93 22.94
C ALA A 309 5.39 -12.98 23.69
N LEU A 310 5.15 -12.03 24.59
CA LEU A 310 3.95 -11.87 25.41
C LEU A 310 3.09 -10.68 24.97
N THR A 311 3.41 -10.03 23.84
CA THR A 311 2.59 -8.95 23.28
C THR A 311 1.15 -9.42 23.08
N PRO A 312 0.13 -8.66 23.55
CA PRO A 312 -1.27 -8.99 23.33
C PRO A 312 -1.60 -9.22 21.84
N LEU A 313 -2.61 -10.04 21.60
CA LEU A 313 -3.06 -10.39 20.25
C LEU A 313 -4.50 -9.95 20.07
N THR A 314 -4.88 -9.50 18.87
CA THR A 314 -6.25 -9.10 18.57
C THR A 314 -6.70 -9.66 17.24
N ASP A 315 -7.96 -10.05 17.13
CA ASP A 315 -8.60 -10.37 15.86
C ASP A 315 -9.49 -9.23 15.33
N SER A 316 -9.51 -8.08 16.02
CA SER A 316 -10.38 -6.89 15.91
C SER A 316 -11.59 -6.89 16.84
N GLU A 317 -12.09 -8.05 17.27
CA GLU A 317 -13.24 -8.15 18.16
C GLU A 317 -12.80 -8.54 19.58
N ASN A 318 -11.81 -9.43 19.67
CA ASN A 318 -11.32 -10.02 20.90
C ASN A 318 -9.86 -9.61 21.12
N LEU A 319 -9.55 -9.15 22.32
CA LEU A 319 -8.18 -8.96 22.77
C LEU A 319 -7.74 -10.16 23.61
N LEU A 320 -6.79 -10.94 23.10
CA LEU A 320 -6.14 -11.99 23.86
C LEU A 320 -4.92 -11.44 24.60
N VAL A 321 -4.88 -11.66 25.91
CA VAL A 321 -3.79 -11.20 26.78
C VAL A 321 -3.03 -12.37 27.39
N PRO A 322 -1.72 -12.25 27.63
CA PRO A 322 -0.92 -13.31 28.22
C PRO A 322 -1.37 -13.59 29.66
N VAL A 323 -1.88 -14.79 29.92
CA VAL A 323 -2.57 -15.14 31.18
C VAL A 323 -1.67 -14.89 32.39
N ARG A 324 -0.46 -15.46 32.38
CA ARG A 324 0.42 -15.46 33.55
C ARG A 324 0.85 -14.06 34.01
N PRO A 325 1.49 -13.21 33.17
CA PRO A 325 1.95 -11.89 33.62
C PRO A 325 0.79 -10.97 34.00
N ILE A 326 -0.35 -11.02 33.28
CA ILE A 326 -1.51 -10.17 33.55
C ILE A 326 -2.18 -10.56 34.87
N CYS A 327 -2.50 -11.84 35.03
CA CYS A 327 -3.16 -12.31 36.24
C CYS A 327 -2.24 -12.20 37.47
N ALA A 328 -0.94 -12.49 37.33
CA ALA A 328 0.01 -12.30 38.43
C ALA A 328 0.15 -10.82 38.83
N ALA A 329 0.17 -9.90 37.86
CA ALA A 329 0.18 -8.45 38.16
C ALA A 329 -1.12 -7.98 38.83
N ALA A 330 -2.24 -8.67 38.58
CA ALA A 330 -3.51 -8.48 39.27
C ALA A 330 -3.57 -9.17 40.65
N GLY A 331 -2.49 -9.81 41.11
CA GLY A 331 -2.42 -10.49 42.40
C GLY A 331 -2.92 -11.94 42.41
N ALA A 332 -3.11 -12.54 41.23
CA ALA A 332 -3.52 -13.94 41.13
C ALA A 332 -2.35 -14.90 41.35
N LEU A 333 -2.65 -16.10 41.89
CA LEU A 333 -1.76 -17.25 41.78
C LEU A 333 -2.10 -18.01 40.51
N VAL A 334 -1.12 -18.16 39.61
CA VAL A 334 -1.27 -18.86 38.34
C VAL A 334 -0.36 -20.09 38.31
N SER A 335 -0.89 -21.28 38.05
CA SER A 335 -0.11 -22.50 37.91
C SER A 335 -0.59 -23.37 36.75
N TRP A 336 0.29 -24.25 36.27
CA TRP A 336 -0.05 -25.27 35.27
C TRP A 336 -0.31 -26.61 35.96
N ASN A 337 -1.42 -27.26 35.65
CA ASN A 337 -1.72 -28.62 36.07
C ASN A 337 -1.39 -29.58 34.93
N SER A 338 -0.28 -30.30 35.04
CA SER A 338 0.19 -31.22 34.00
C SER A 338 -0.71 -32.43 33.79
N THR A 339 -1.37 -32.90 34.85
CA THR A 339 -2.27 -34.06 34.79
C THR A 339 -3.58 -33.71 34.09
N ALA A 340 -4.20 -32.60 34.48
CA ALA A 340 -5.45 -32.14 33.90
C ALA A 340 -5.26 -31.36 32.58
N LYS A 341 -4.03 -30.96 32.26
CA LYS A 341 -3.67 -30.08 31.14
C LYS A 341 -4.46 -28.76 31.18
N THR A 342 -4.50 -28.16 32.36
CA THR A 342 -5.27 -26.95 32.66
C THR A 342 -4.39 -25.84 33.19
N VAL A 343 -4.73 -24.61 32.83
CA VAL A 343 -4.23 -23.40 33.50
C VAL A 343 -5.12 -23.12 34.70
N GLU A 344 -4.52 -23.05 35.88
CA GLU A 344 -5.19 -22.79 37.14
C GLU A 344 -4.94 -21.34 37.56
N ILE A 345 -6.00 -20.59 37.84
CA ILE A 345 -5.94 -19.19 38.26
C ILE A 345 -6.72 -19.04 39.57
N LYS A 346 -6.05 -18.55 40.61
CA LYS A 346 -6.69 -18.18 41.89
C LYS A 346 -6.62 -16.67 42.09
N LEU A 347 -7.76 -16.01 42.06
CA LEU A 347 -7.88 -14.56 42.22
C LEU A 347 -9.21 -14.22 42.90
N MET A 348 -9.20 -13.29 43.86
CA MET A 348 -10.41 -12.77 44.53
C MET A 348 -11.34 -13.88 45.08
N GLY A 349 -10.75 -14.94 45.64
CA GLY A 349 -11.50 -16.08 46.20
C GLY A 349 -12.10 -17.05 45.18
N LYS A 350 -11.87 -16.84 43.88
CA LYS A 350 -12.28 -17.74 42.80
C LYS A 350 -11.09 -18.59 42.37
N HIS A 351 -11.32 -19.90 42.21
CA HIS A 351 -10.40 -20.83 41.59
C HIS A 351 -10.94 -21.23 40.22
N VAL A 352 -10.24 -20.83 39.17
CA VAL A 352 -10.64 -21.06 37.78
C VAL A 352 -9.68 -22.05 37.15
N SER A 353 -10.21 -23.17 36.68
CA SER A 353 -9.46 -24.19 35.93
C SER A 353 -9.86 -24.13 34.47
N ILE A 354 -8.88 -23.88 33.60
CA ILE A 354 -9.12 -23.64 32.17
C ILE A 354 -8.39 -24.71 31.35
N PRO A 355 -9.10 -25.59 30.65
CA PRO A 355 -8.50 -26.60 29.78
C PRO A 355 -7.71 -25.99 28.62
N ALA A 356 -6.50 -26.50 28.35
CA ALA A 356 -5.66 -26.01 27.24
C ALA A 356 -6.25 -26.28 25.85
N ASN A 357 -7.22 -27.19 25.74
CA ASN A 357 -7.94 -27.48 24.51
C ASN A 357 -9.13 -26.52 24.24
N GLY A 358 -9.29 -25.46 25.05
CA GLY A 358 -10.36 -24.47 24.90
C GLY A 358 -11.76 -24.95 25.30
N SER A 359 -11.88 -26.16 25.88
CA SER A 359 -13.15 -26.65 26.41
C SER A 359 -13.60 -25.86 27.65
N SER A 360 -14.86 -26.06 28.05
CA SER A 360 -15.50 -25.37 29.16
C SER A 360 -14.63 -25.28 30.42
N ALA A 361 -14.40 -24.06 30.88
CA ALA A 361 -13.69 -23.81 32.14
C ALA A 361 -14.54 -24.24 33.33
N SER A 362 -13.93 -24.34 34.52
CA SER A 362 -14.67 -24.46 35.77
C SER A 362 -14.30 -23.35 36.76
N ILE A 363 -15.28 -22.85 37.52
CA ILE A 363 -15.08 -21.98 38.68
C ILE A 363 -15.42 -22.77 39.94
N ASN A 364 -14.49 -22.86 40.87
CA ASN A 364 -14.68 -23.53 42.16
C ASN A 364 -15.25 -24.96 41.99
N GLY A 365 -14.86 -25.65 40.92
CA GLY A 365 -15.32 -27.00 40.57
C GLY A 365 -16.62 -27.09 39.77
N SER A 366 -17.33 -25.98 39.53
CA SER A 366 -18.54 -25.94 38.70
C SER A 366 -18.19 -25.56 37.26
N ILE A 367 -18.64 -26.37 36.29
CA ILE A 367 -18.39 -26.14 34.85
C ILE A 367 -19.16 -24.89 34.38
N ILE A 368 -18.53 -24.11 33.50
CA ILE A 368 -19.11 -22.97 32.80
C ILE A 368 -19.30 -23.35 31.34
N GLU A 369 -20.52 -23.27 30.83
CA GLU A 369 -20.81 -23.69 29.46
C GLU A 369 -20.13 -22.81 28.39
N THR A 370 -19.79 -21.56 28.72
CA THR A 370 -19.12 -20.66 27.79
C THR A 370 -17.70 -21.17 27.45
N PRO A 371 -17.43 -21.49 26.17
CA PRO A 371 -16.09 -21.86 25.72
C PRO A 371 -15.09 -20.74 25.99
N VAL A 372 -13.86 -21.11 26.28
CA VAL A 372 -12.79 -20.13 26.49
C VAL A 372 -12.00 -19.99 25.20
N THR A 373 -12.02 -18.79 24.63
CA THR A 373 -11.09 -18.44 23.56
C THR A 373 -9.68 -18.33 24.15
N MET A 374 -8.86 -19.34 23.87
CA MET A 374 -7.49 -19.47 24.34
C MET A 374 -6.57 -19.78 23.17
N LEU A 375 -5.34 -19.26 23.24
CA LEU A 375 -4.28 -19.53 22.28
C LEU A 375 -3.00 -19.92 23.02
N GLU A 376 -2.33 -20.99 22.60
CA GLU A 376 -0.98 -21.34 23.05
C GLU A 376 0.03 -21.00 21.96
N ARG A 377 1.06 -20.21 22.29
CA ARG A 377 2.13 -19.81 21.36
C ARG A 377 3.44 -19.71 22.11
N ASN A 378 4.49 -20.36 21.57
CA ASN A 378 5.85 -20.33 22.14
C ASN A 378 5.90 -20.69 23.65
N GLY A 379 5.03 -21.60 24.10
CA GLY A 379 4.92 -22.01 25.51
C GLY A 379 4.19 -21.02 26.42
N TYR A 380 3.55 -19.99 25.85
CA TYR A 380 2.72 -19.02 26.56
C TYR A 380 1.25 -19.21 26.22
N THR A 381 0.40 -19.04 27.24
CA THR A 381 -1.05 -19.07 27.08
C THR A 381 -1.61 -17.65 27.04
N PHE A 382 -2.41 -17.36 26.02
CA PHE A 382 -3.19 -16.15 25.86
C PHE A 382 -4.67 -16.48 26.03
N ILE A 383 -5.42 -15.57 26.63
CA ILE A 383 -6.86 -15.72 26.87
C ILE A 383 -7.59 -14.45 26.53
N ASN A 384 -8.84 -14.57 26.08
CA ASN A 384 -9.69 -13.41 25.86
C ASN A 384 -9.84 -12.60 27.16
N LEU A 385 -9.54 -11.30 27.08
CA LEU A 385 -9.64 -10.36 28.19
C LEU A 385 -11.08 -10.31 28.75
N ASP A 386 -12.10 -10.39 27.88
CA ASP A 386 -13.50 -10.35 28.31
C ASP A 386 -13.87 -11.55 29.18
N PHE A 387 -13.25 -12.71 28.96
CA PHE A 387 -13.39 -13.85 29.85
C PHE A 387 -12.87 -13.52 31.25
N LEU A 388 -11.69 -12.89 31.36
CA LEU A 388 -11.13 -12.49 32.66
C LEU A 388 -12.00 -11.44 33.37
N ILE A 389 -12.50 -10.44 32.62
CA ILE A 389 -13.43 -9.41 33.11
C ILE A 389 -14.67 -10.07 33.73
N ASN A 390 -15.35 -10.92 32.95
CA ASN A 390 -16.61 -11.53 33.38
C ASN A 390 -16.43 -12.48 34.56
N ILE A 391 -15.37 -13.29 34.54
CA ILE A 391 -15.16 -14.35 35.53
C ILE A 391 -14.68 -13.79 36.85
N PHE A 392 -13.72 -12.88 36.85
CA PHE A 392 -13.17 -12.33 38.09
C PHE A 392 -13.89 -11.07 38.55
N GLY A 393 -14.62 -10.39 37.66
CA GLY A 393 -15.28 -9.12 37.97
C GLY A 393 -14.29 -7.96 38.04
N ILE A 394 -13.17 -8.06 37.31
CA ILE A 394 -12.18 -6.99 37.16
C ILE A 394 -12.67 -5.96 36.14
N ASP A 395 -12.19 -4.73 36.26
CA ASP A 395 -12.42 -3.68 35.27
C ASP A 395 -11.23 -3.61 34.31
N ALA A 396 -11.49 -3.45 33.01
CA ALA A 396 -10.42 -3.27 32.03
C ALA A 396 -10.87 -2.39 30.86
N LYS A 397 -9.99 -1.49 30.44
CA LYS A 397 -10.24 -0.54 29.35
C LYS A 397 -9.06 -0.48 28.40
N VAL A 398 -9.34 -0.68 27.12
CA VAL A 398 -8.41 -0.44 26.01
C VAL A 398 -8.70 0.95 25.44
N ASP A 399 -7.67 1.75 25.23
CA ASP A 399 -7.73 2.99 24.47
C ASP A 399 -6.81 2.86 23.26
N ASP A 400 -7.41 2.73 22.09
CA ASP A 400 -6.69 2.55 20.83
C ASP A 400 -5.92 3.79 20.39
N LYS A 401 -6.36 4.99 20.78
CA LYS A 401 -5.66 6.24 20.42
C LYS A 401 -4.37 6.38 21.20
N THR A 402 -4.42 6.10 22.50
CA THR A 402 -3.24 6.17 23.37
C THR A 402 -2.45 4.85 23.39
N ARG A 403 -2.97 3.81 22.75
CA ARG A 403 -2.46 2.43 22.78
C ARG A 403 -2.23 1.95 24.22
N THR A 404 -3.20 2.17 25.10
CA THR A 404 -3.11 1.76 26.51
C THR A 404 -4.11 0.67 26.84
N LEU A 405 -3.70 -0.27 27.70
CA LEU A 405 -4.57 -1.24 28.36
C LEU A 405 -4.47 -1.01 29.87
N ASN A 406 -5.57 -0.58 30.49
CA ASN A 406 -5.65 -0.41 31.94
C ASN A 406 -6.53 -1.50 32.53
N ILE A 407 -6.04 -2.22 33.52
CA ILE A 407 -6.75 -3.27 34.25
C ILE A 407 -6.78 -2.91 35.74
N SER A 408 -7.94 -3.04 36.39
CA SER A 408 -8.14 -2.81 37.82
C SER A 408 -8.88 -3.98 38.46
N THR A 409 -8.35 -4.49 39.57
CA THR A 409 -9.04 -5.48 40.42
C THR A 409 -10.00 -4.85 41.41
N GLU A 410 -9.94 -3.54 41.58
CA GLU A 410 -10.90 -2.76 42.35
C GLU A 410 -11.91 -2.15 41.37
N LYS A 411 -13.21 -2.40 41.59
CA LYS A 411 -14.25 -1.71 40.83
C LYS A 411 -14.18 -0.22 41.18
N ASN A 412 -13.73 0.61 40.25
CA ASN A 412 -13.95 2.04 40.36
C ASN A 412 -15.46 2.29 40.28
N ILE A 413 -16.03 2.83 41.35
CA ILE A 413 -17.44 3.22 41.41
C ILE A 413 -17.66 4.53 40.64
N ASP A 414 -16.60 5.24 40.28
CA ASP A 414 -16.63 6.47 39.49
C ASP A 414 -15.66 6.39 38.30
N MET A 415 -16.17 6.11 37.10
CA MET A 415 -15.53 6.44 35.83
C MET A 415 -16.57 6.73 34.75
#